data_AF-A0A496TV60-F1
#
_entry.id   AF-A0A496TV60-F1
#
_cell.length_a   1.000
_cell.length_b   1.000
_cell.length_c   1.000
_cell.angle_alpha   90.00
_cell.angle_beta   90.00
_cell.angle_gamma   90.00
#
_symmetry.space_group_name_H-M   'P 1'
#
loop_
_entity.id
_entity.type
_entity.pdbx_description
1 polymer ?
#
loop_
_entity_poly.entity_id
_entity_poly.type
_entity_poly.pdbx_seq_one_letter_code
_entity_poly.pdbx_strand_id
1 'polypeptide(L)'
;MASMKVVAFGDSVTVGTSAKLDVFHDCFQYGTTTVNMVRETQTWWSILERILSDWVREDVRVIGSGMAGDTSSKGLARLRRDVLSQSPDYVLVMFGVEDVLRGTETEAFRKNLEKIVNGIAAQGARPVLMTPTPISERMTAAGCTLEELRRRQQRLSDLAQVVRKLAEEGSLGLIDLNRYFLENRLAYDHLFEGWLPDGVAQSGMASFVAGEILQILGIKNFPKPTLCDYRKIYSDAKHPDTKNNAATSLTFFGGRFYVGFDSGPRHAGPGHRGIVLKSVDGISWQKEAVLEISDVEDVGSPYLIEVDGRLFGYATTTVGFGTPPLRYMTYGFERLGPGRWSQPFKCAPCVFWHPRKWRNQYVVATYAWPEKEAAVKLLSSPDGRSWKVLSNILPYETGGTETDLFVQNDKLMAFSRAGKGSNDEMLISTYIPSENRWETVSSGRIIQAPYVFKAGERIMLSGRYCSQSDERFRELQKDWNKFNSGTATEVAQVDPARVEEFHHGLRTGIFVIEDTRPRLIMELLSAGDSSYTGVVQYGNEYVVSDYSMHEYYPEIKRPGDWNTPCDIYLSRIRFKG
;
A
#
# COMPACT_ATOMS: atom_id res chain seq x y z
N MET A 1 27.13 -14.08 -1.56
CA MET A 1 26.12 -14.58 -0.60
C MET A 1 25.25 -15.58 -1.33
N ALA A 2 24.69 -16.60 -0.65
CA ALA A 2 23.73 -17.49 -1.29
C ALA A 2 22.45 -16.68 -1.60
N SER A 3 21.91 -16.83 -2.80
CA SER A 3 20.67 -16.17 -3.22
C SER A 3 19.64 -17.23 -3.57
N MET A 4 18.44 -17.10 -3.03
CA MET A 4 17.29 -17.95 -3.36
C MET A 4 16.62 -17.42 -4.62
N LYS A 5 16.53 -18.27 -5.65
CA LYS A 5 15.88 -17.94 -6.92
C LYS A 5 14.56 -18.69 -7.07
N VAL A 6 13.49 -17.93 -7.24
CA VAL A 6 12.15 -18.44 -7.50
C VAL A 6 11.74 -18.06 -8.92
N VAL A 7 11.20 -19.00 -9.69
CA VAL A 7 10.63 -18.72 -11.01
C VAL A 7 9.12 -18.91 -10.94
N ALA A 8 8.35 -17.87 -11.27
CA ALA A 8 6.91 -17.95 -11.48
C ALA A 8 6.66 -18.34 -12.95
N PHE A 9 6.20 -19.55 -13.20
CA PHE A 9 6.09 -20.14 -14.54
C PHE A 9 4.63 -20.44 -14.88
N GLY A 10 4.13 -19.84 -15.96
CA GLY A 10 2.72 -20.00 -16.31
C GLY A 10 2.26 -19.26 -17.55
N ASP A 11 0.97 -18.96 -17.59
CA ASP A 11 0.27 -18.33 -18.71
C ASP A 11 0.10 -16.80 -18.54
N SER A 12 -0.96 -16.23 -19.11
CA SER A 12 -1.32 -14.81 -19.03
C SER A 12 -1.53 -14.31 -17.59
N VAL A 13 -1.97 -15.18 -16.67
CA VAL A 13 -2.10 -14.83 -15.23
C VAL A 13 -0.71 -14.59 -14.61
N THR A 14 0.31 -15.32 -15.08
CA THR A 14 1.70 -15.14 -14.63
C THR A 14 2.36 -13.92 -15.27
N VAL A 15 1.98 -13.56 -16.51
CA VAL A 15 2.44 -12.30 -17.14
C VAL A 15 2.03 -11.11 -16.28
N GLY A 16 0.77 -11.05 -15.85
CA GLY A 16 0.22 -10.06 -14.93
C GLY A 16 0.04 -8.65 -15.51
N THR A 17 0.94 -8.19 -16.39
CA THR A 17 0.89 -6.86 -17.03
C THR A 17 -0.16 -6.73 -18.13
N SER A 18 -0.80 -7.83 -18.52
CA SER A 18 -1.90 -7.84 -19.51
C SER A 18 -3.27 -7.48 -18.90
N ALA A 19 -3.35 -7.24 -17.59
CA ALA A 19 -4.57 -6.84 -16.92
C ALA A 19 -4.64 -5.33 -16.69
N LYS A 20 -5.86 -4.80 -16.57
CA LYS A 20 -6.08 -3.39 -16.21
C LYS A 20 -5.57 -3.09 -14.80
N LEU A 21 -5.16 -1.84 -14.59
CA LEU A 21 -4.84 -1.28 -13.28
C LEU A 21 -6.11 -0.76 -12.59
N ASP A 22 -7.07 -0.28 -13.38
CA ASP A 22 -8.21 0.54 -12.92
C ASP A 22 -9.15 -0.20 -11.95
N VAL A 23 -9.72 0.56 -11.01
CA VAL A 23 -10.66 0.05 -10.00
C VAL A 23 -12.09 0.17 -10.51
N PHE A 24 -12.83 -0.94 -10.55
CA PHE A 24 -14.23 -0.96 -11.04
C PHE A 24 -15.24 -0.20 -10.15
N HIS A 25 -14.88 0.14 -8.92
CA HIS A 25 -15.76 0.75 -7.93
C HIS A 25 -15.40 2.21 -7.68
N ASP A 26 -15.88 3.07 -8.58
CA ASP A 26 -15.86 4.52 -8.41
C ASP A 26 -17.19 5.01 -7.80
N CYS A 27 -17.14 5.68 -6.64
CA CYS A 27 -18.31 6.31 -6.04
C CYS A 27 -18.75 7.61 -6.72
N PHE A 28 -17.92 8.16 -7.63
CA PHE A 28 -18.18 9.40 -8.36
C PHE A 28 -18.26 9.23 -9.90
N GLN A 29 -18.15 8.00 -10.41
CA GLN A 29 -18.26 7.62 -11.84
C GLN A 29 -17.51 8.58 -12.79
N TYR A 30 -16.18 8.56 -12.76
CA TYR A 30 -15.35 9.26 -13.72
C TYR A 30 -15.17 8.46 -15.01
N GLY A 31 -15.36 9.12 -16.15
CA GLY A 31 -15.20 8.55 -17.48
C GLY A 31 -13.87 8.98 -18.11
N THR A 32 -12.75 8.42 -17.65
CA THR A 32 -11.51 8.48 -18.44
C THR A 32 -11.56 7.46 -19.58
N THR A 33 -11.04 7.82 -20.75
CA THR A 33 -10.84 6.88 -21.87
C THR A 33 -9.48 6.18 -21.82
N THR A 34 -8.59 6.62 -20.92
CA THR A 34 -7.27 6.01 -20.72
C THR A 34 -7.40 4.80 -19.82
N VAL A 35 -7.11 3.63 -20.38
CA VAL A 35 -7.01 2.38 -19.63
C VAL A 35 -5.56 2.20 -19.20
N ASN A 36 -5.30 2.21 -17.90
CA ASN A 36 -3.98 1.88 -17.38
C ASN A 36 -3.83 0.37 -17.26
N MET A 37 -2.62 -0.11 -17.53
CA MET A 37 -2.28 -1.53 -17.38
C MET A 37 -1.41 -1.72 -16.14
N VAL A 38 -1.50 -2.91 -15.53
CA VAL A 38 -0.62 -3.32 -14.44
C VAL A 38 0.84 -3.21 -14.89
N ARG A 39 1.65 -2.48 -14.13
CA ARG A 39 3.10 -2.38 -14.37
C ARG A 39 3.81 -3.60 -13.82
N GLU A 40 5.00 -3.89 -14.33
CA GLU A 40 5.82 -5.00 -13.84
C GLU A 40 6.03 -4.97 -12.32
N THR A 41 6.31 -3.78 -11.77
CA THR A 41 6.48 -3.57 -10.33
C THR A 41 5.21 -3.79 -9.51
N GLN A 42 4.03 -3.89 -10.15
CA GLN A 42 2.73 -4.14 -9.52
C GLN A 42 2.22 -5.57 -9.77
N THR A 43 2.99 -6.40 -10.47
CA THR A 43 2.65 -7.82 -10.64
C THR A 43 2.79 -8.56 -9.30
N TRP A 44 1.97 -9.60 -9.12
CA TRP A 44 1.94 -10.38 -7.88
C TRP A 44 3.30 -10.98 -7.54
N TRP A 45 4.08 -11.38 -8.55
CA TRP A 45 5.39 -12.00 -8.36
C TRP A 45 6.48 -10.96 -8.03
N SER A 46 6.35 -9.72 -8.52
CA SER A 46 7.22 -8.61 -8.12
C SER A 46 6.95 -8.17 -6.67
N ILE A 47 5.66 -8.06 -6.28
CA ILE A 47 5.27 -7.81 -4.89
C ILE A 47 5.72 -8.97 -3.99
N LEU A 48 5.58 -10.22 -4.46
CA LEU A 48 6.07 -11.40 -3.75
C LEU A 48 7.57 -11.32 -3.49
N GLU A 49 8.39 -10.92 -4.47
CA GLU A 49 9.85 -10.75 -4.26
C GLU A 49 10.14 -9.83 -3.08
N ARG A 50 9.44 -8.69 -2.99
CA ARG A 50 9.62 -7.71 -1.91
C ARG A 50 9.21 -8.26 -0.56
N ILE A 51 8.10 -9.00 -0.50
CA ILE A 51 7.68 -9.68 0.74
C ILE A 51 8.72 -10.75 1.10
N LEU A 52 9.13 -11.63 0.18
CA LEU A 52 10.10 -12.69 0.50
C LEU A 52 11.46 -12.14 0.94
N SER A 53 11.92 -11.05 0.33
CA SER A 53 13.18 -10.38 0.69
C SER A 53 13.21 -9.87 2.14
N ASP A 54 12.04 -9.58 2.71
CA ASP A 54 11.94 -9.18 4.12
C ASP A 54 11.84 -10.35 5.10
N TRP A 55 11.48 -11.54 4.63
CA TRP A 55 11.15 -12.67 5.49
C TRP A 55 12.18 -13.81 5.40
N VAL A 56 12.86 -13.93 4.27
CA VAL A 56 13.92 -14.90 4.02
C VAL A 56 15.27 -14.27 4.35
N ARG A 57 16.21 -15.06 4.86
CA ARG A 57 17.53 -14.57 5.31
C ARG A 57 18.48 -14.35 4.13
N GLU A 58 18.39 -15.19 3.12
CA GLU A 58 19.14 -15.10 1.86
C GLU A 58 18.57 -14.02 0.93
N ASP A 59 19.39 -13.52 0.01
CA ASP A 59 18.94 -12.60 -1.03
C ASP A 59 17.92 -13.32 -1.94
N VAL A 60 16.72 -12.76 -2.09
CA VAL A 60 15.67 -13.39 -2.91
C VAL A 60 15.58 -12.73 -4.28
N ARG A 61 15.40 -13.54 -5.32
CA ARG A 61 15.00 -13.08 -6.65
C ARG A 61 13.85 -13.90 -7.19
N VAL A 62 12.78 -13.26 -7.62
CA VAL A 62 11.62 -13.85 -8.25
C VAL A 62 11.58 -13.43 -9.71
N ILE A 63 11.50 -14.41 -10.62
CA ILE A 63 11.50 -14.18 -12.06
C ILE A 63 10.12 -14.55 -12.61
N GLY A 64 9.41 -13.57 -13.17
CA GLY A 64 8.20 -13.79 -13.95
C GLY A 64 8.51 -14.45 -15.30
N SER A 65 7.95 -15.65 -15.52
CA SER A 65 8.13 -16.48 -16.72
C SER A 65 6.77 -16.87 -17.31
N GLY A 66 5.88 -15.89 -17.38
CA GLY A 66 4.56 -16.00 -17.99
C GLY A 66 4.61 -15.80 -19.51
N MET A 67 3.67 -16.43 -20.24
CA MET A 67 3.46 -16.18 -21.67
C MET A 67 1.96 -16.17 -21.97
N ALA A 68 1.45 -15.09 -22.53
CA ALA A 68 0.03 -14.97 -22.84
C ALA A 68 -0.39 -15.98 -23.93
N GLY A 69 -1.53 -16.67 -23.74
CA GLY A 69 -2.00 -17.68 -24.69
C GLY A 69 -1.26 -19.04 -24.62
N ASP A 70 -0.41 -19.26 -23.61
CA ASP A 70 0.28 -20.52 -23.41
C ASP A 70 -0.54 -21.53 -22.62
N THR A 71 -0.77 -22.70 -23.22
CA THR A 71 -1.25 -23.89 -22.51
C THR A 71 -0.09 -24.62 -21.83
N SER A 72 -0.39 -25.57 -20.95
CA SER A 72 0.60 -26.47 -20.34
C SER A 72 1.54 -27.15 -21.36
N SER A 73 1.05 -27.48 -22.57
CA SER A 73 1.86 -28.05 -23.64
C SER A 73 2.94 -27.08 -24.15
N LYS A 74 2.57 -25.81 -24.33
CA LYS A 74 3.51 -24.77 -24.77
C LYS A 74 4.49 -24.39 -23.65
N GLY A 75 4.01 -24.35 -22.41
CA GLY A 75 4.84 -24.25 -21.22
C GLY A 75 5.91 -25.34 -21.20
N LEU A 76 5.52 -26.62 -21.34
CA LEU A 76 6.47 -27.73 -21.39
C LEU A 76 7.54 -27.56 -22.49
N ALA A 77 7.17 -27.07 -23.67
CA ALA A 77 8.11 -26.84 -24.78
C ALA A 77 9.18 -25.78 -24.45
N ARG A 78 8.85 -24.78 -23.61
CA ARG A 78 9.76 -23.70 -23.22
C ARG A 78 10.42 -23.87 -21.85
N LEU A 79 10.09 -24.94 -21.11
CA LEU A 79 10.61 -25.21 -19.75
C LEU A 79 12.13 -25.04 -19.64
N ARG A 80 12.88 -25.64 -20.57
CA ARG A 80 14.36 -25.56 -20.54
C ARG A 80 14.87 -24.13 -20.71
N ARG A 81 14.29 -23.39 -21.67
CA ARG A 81 14.71 -22.04 -22.05
C ARG A 81 14.38 -21.03 -20.95
N ASP A 82 13.19 -21.10 -20.39
CA ASP A 82 12.64 -20.03 -19.55
C ASP A 82 12.74 -20.30 -18.04
N VAL A 83 12.92 -21.57 -17.65
CA VAL A 83 12.97 -21.98 -16.24
C VAL A 83 14.31 -22.62 -15.92
N LEU A 84 14.64 -23.74 -16.57
CA LEU A 84 15.80 -24.53 -16.19
C LEU A 84 17.13 -23.77 -16.42
N SER A 85 17.21 -22.96 -17.47
CA SER A 85 18.36 -22.08 -17.73
C SER A 85 18.64 -21.08 -16.60
N GLN A 86 17.63 -20.75 -15.80
CA GLN A 86 17.78 -19.84 -14.67
C GLN A 86 18.41 -20.52 -13.45
N SER A 87 18.50 -21.85 -13.40
CA SER A 87 18.94 -22.62 -12.23
C SER A 87 18.19 -22.19 -10.95
N PRO A 88 16.85 -22.34 -10.91
CA PRO A 88 16.04 -21.92 -9.77
C PRO A 88 16.14 -22.89 -8.59
N ASP A 89 15.87 -22.40 -7.38
CA ASP A 89 15.65 -23.22 -6.19
C ASP A 89 14.20 -23.67 -6.09
N TYR A 90 13.27 -22.79 -6.46
CA TYR A 90 11.82 -23.04 -6.47
C TYR A 90 11.20 -22.62 -7.79
N VAL A 91 10.20 -23.37 -8.24
CA VAL A 91 9.40 -23.00 -9.41
C VAL A 91 7.93 -23.06 -9.05
N LEU A 92 7.26 -21.91 -9.09
CA LEU A 92 5.82 -21.80 -8.94
C LEU A 92 5.17 -22.07 -10.30
N VAL A 93 4.45 -23.18 -10.44
CA VAL A 93 3.89 -23.62 -11.74
C VAL A 93 2.39 -23.38 -11.77
N MET A 94 1.94 -22.50 -12.65
CA MET A 94 0.53 -22.11 -12.79
C MET A 94 0.07 -22.16 -14.25
N PHE A 95 -0.67 -23.21 -14.60
CA PHE A 95 -1.36 -23.36 -15.90
C PHE A 95 -2.79 -23.84 -15.66
N GLY A 96 -3.64 -23.69 -16.67
CA GLY A 96 -4.99 -24.27 -16.67
C GLY A 96 -6.03 -23.37 -17.32
N VAL A 97 -5.90 -22.04 -17.21
CA VAL A 97 -6.87 -21.12 -17.81
C VAL A 97 -6.82 -21.22 -19.32
N GLU A 98 -5.65 -21.01 -19.91
CA GLU A 98 -5.45 -21.12 -21.37
C GLU A 98 -5.71 -22.55 -21.86
N ASP A 99 -5.41 -23.57 -21.06
CA ASP A 99 -5.72 -24.97 -21.37
C ASP A 99 -7.23 -25.18 -21.57
N VAL A 100 -8.06 -24.60 -20.69
CA VAL A 100 -9.53 -24.62 -20.86
C VAL A 100 -9.94 -23.84 -22.10
N LEU A 101 -9.44 -22.61 -22.27
CA LEU A 101 -9.81 -21.72 -23.37
C LEU A 101 -9.43 -22.27 -24.74
N ARG A 102 -8.32 -23.04 -24.83
CA ARG A 102 -7.82 -23.66 -26.07
C ARG A 102 -8.26 -25.11 -26.26
N GLY A 103 -9.05 -25.67 -25.34
CA GLY A 103 -9.59 -27.02 -25.49
C GLY A 103 -8.56 -28.14 -25.23
N THR A 104 -7.60 -27.93 -24.34
CA THR A 104 -6.67 -29.00 -23.93
C THR A 104 -7.42 -30.06 -23.12
N GLU A 105 -7.21 -31.33 -23.47
CA GLU A 105 -7.79 -32.46 -22.76
C GLU A 105 -7.19 -32.62 -21.36
N THR A 106 -8.02 -32.96 -20.37
CA THR A 106 -7.61 -33.08 -18.95
C THR A 106 -6.44 -34.04 -18.75
N GLU A 107 -6.43 -35.16 -19.48
CA GLU A 107 -5.34 -36.15 -19.43
C GLU A 107 -4.04 -35.61 -20.04
N ALA A 108 -4.13 -34.84 -21.12
CA ALA A 108 -2.97 -34.19 -21.71
C ALA A 108 -2.39 -33.13 -20.76
N PHE A 109 -3.27 -32.33 -20.13
CA PHE A 109 -2.88 -31.36 -19.11
C PHE A 109 -2.13 -32.02 -17.94
N ARG A 110 -2.66 -33.13 -17.38
CA ARG A 110 -1.99 -33.89 -16.32
C ARG A 110 -0.59 -34.35 -16.74
N LYS A 111 -0.48 -34.99 -17.91
CA LYS A 111 0.81 -35.47 -18.44
C LYS A 111 1.81 -34.35 -18.67
N ASN A 112 1.34 -33.19 -19.11
CA ASN A 112 2.20 -32.02 -19.29
C ASN A 112 2.75 -31.52 -17.95
N LEU A 113 1.89 -31.39 -16.94
CA LEU A 113 2.31 -30.97 -15.61
C LEU A 113 3.29 -31.98 -14.97
N GLU A 114 3.03 -33.28 -15.09
CA GLU A 114 3.97 -34.33 -14.63
C GLU A 114 5.35 -34.17 -15.26
N LYS A 115 5.41 -33.95 -16.59
CA LYS A 115 6.69 -33.73 -17.29
C LYS A 115 7.37 -32.43 -16.85
N ILE A 116 6.61 -31.36 -16.62
CA ILE A 116 7.12 -30.09 -16.11
C ILE A 116 7.74 -30.29 -14.72
N VAL A 117 6.98 -30.87 -13.79
CA VAL A 117 7.39 -31.18 -12.41
C VAL A 117 8.65 -32.04 -12.40
N ASN A 118 8.65 -33.14 -13.17
CA ASN A 118 9.80 -34.04 -13.25
C ASN A 118 11.03 -33.35 -13.83
N GLY A 119 10.87 -32.51 -14.86
CA GLY A 119 11.96 -31.73 -15.44
C GLY A 119 12.58 -30.74 -14.45
N ILE A 120 11.76 -30.09 -13.63
CA ILE A 120 12.20 -29.18 -12.57
C ILE A 120 12.96 -29.95 -11.49
N ALA A 121 12.36 -31.03 -10.97
CA ALA A 121 12.95 -31.85 -9.91
C ALA A 121 14.27 -32.51 -10.35
N ALA A 122 14.38 -32.95 -11.61
CA ALA A 122 15.60 -33.54 -12.16
C ALA A 122 16.80 -32.57 -12.17
N GLN A 123 16.56 -31.26 -12.09
CA GLN A 123 17.60 -30.24 -11.96
C GLN A 123 17.92 -29.89 -10.49
N GLY A 124 17.23 -30.52 -9.52
CA GLY A 124 17.38 -30.23 -8.09
C GLY A 124 16.55 -29.06 -7.58
N ALA A 125 15.74 -28.43 -8.43
CA ALA A 125 14.79 -27.39 -8.06
C ALA A 125 13.50 -28.00 -7.47
N ARG A 126 12.80 -27.24 -6.62
CA ARG A 126 11.55 -27.66 -5.97
C ARG A 126 10.32 -27.10 -6.72
N PRO A 127 9.52 -27.93 -7.40
CA PRO A 127 8.26 -27.48 -7.97
C PRO A 127 7.21 -27.25 -6.88
N VAL A 128 6.51 -26.13 -6.97
CA VAL A 128 5.34 -25.78 -6.17
C VAL A 128 4.19 -25.57 -7.14
N LEU A 129 3.15 -26.38 -7.03
CA LEU A 129 2.01 -26.32 -7.93
C LEU A 129 1.04 -25.22 -7.48
N MET A 130 0.54 -24.45 -8.42
CA MET A 130 -0.50 -23.45 -8.20
C MET A 130 -1.73 -23.82 -9.03
N THR A 131 -2.90 -23.87 -8.39
CA THR A 131 -4.17 -24.05 -9.13
C THR A 131 -4.48 -22.79 -9.96
N PRO A 132 -5.13 -22.89 -11.13
CA PRO A 132 -5.49 -21.73 -11.95
C PRO A 132 -6.56 -20.84 -11.27
N THR A 133 -6.58 -19.54 -11.62
CA THR A 133 -7.67 -18.63 -11.23
C THR A 133 -9.02 -19.12 -11.79
N PRO A 134 -10.15 -18.91 -11.07
CA PRO A 134 -11.46 -19.24 -11.59
C PRO A 134 -11.80 -18.38 -12.81
N ILE A 135 -12.79 -18.84 -13.58
CA ILE A 135 -13.39 -18.09 -14.68
C ILE A 135 -14.72 -17.49 -14.18
N SER A 136 -14.80 -16.16 -14.18
CA SER A 136 -15.95 -15.41 -13.69
C SER A 136 -16.91 -14.97 -14.79
N GLU A 137 -18.08 -14.53 -14.34
CA GLU A 137 -19.17 -13.99 -15.14
C GLU A 137 -18.76 -12.77 -15.97
N ARG A 138 -17.63 -12.10 -15.64
CA ARG A 138 -17.10 -10.99 -16.46
C ARG A 138 -16.79 -11.41 -17.90
N MET A 139 -16.55 -12.71 -18.17
CA MET A 139 -16.43 -13.20 -19.54
C MET A 139 -17.67 -12.92 -20.40
N THR A 140 -18.87 -12.79 -19.81
CA THR A 140 -20.09 -12.53 -20.59
C THR A 140 -20.10 -11.13 -21.19
N ALA A 141 -19.37 -10.17 -20.59
CA ALA A 141 -19.18 -8.85 -21.16
C ALA A 141 -18.37 -8.89 -22.47
N ALA A 142 -17.57 -9.94 -22.68
CA ALA A 142 -16.81 -10.19 -23.90
C ALA A 142 -17.56 -11.10 -24.90
N GLY A 143 -18.86 -11.31 -24.72
CA GLY A 143 -19.71 -12.08 -25.65
C GLY A 143 -19.78 -13.59 -25.37
N CYS A 144 -19.21 -14.09 -24.27
CA CYS A 144 -19.37 -15.48 -23.84
C CYS A 144 -20.81 -15.74 -23.36
N THR A 145 -21.47 -16.80 -23.85
CA THR A 145 -22.79 -17.18 -23.33
C THR A 145 -22.68 -17.80 -21.93
N LEU A 146 -23.78 -17.80 -21.17
CA LEU A 146 -23.83 -18.44 -19.84
C LEU A 146 -23.58 -19.95 -19.90
N GLU A 147 -24.00 -20.62 -20.97
CA GLU A 147 -23.75 -22.05 -21.18
C GLU A 147 -22.25 -22.32 -21.40
N GLU A 148 -21.61 -21.54 -22.27
CA GLU A 148 -20.17 -21.63 -22.50
C GLU A 148 -19.37 -21.33 -21.24
N LEU A 149 -19.78 -20.31 -20.48
CA LEU A 149 -19.16 -19.95 -19.20
C LEU A 149 -19.21 -21.11 -18.22
N ARG A 150 -20.40 -21.69 -17.99
CA ARG A 150 -20.57 -22.84 -17.09
C ARG A 150 -19.72 -24.03 -17.51
N ARG A 151 -19.68 -24.34 -18.81
CA ARG A 151 -18.83 -25.40 -19.36
C ARG A 151 -17.34 -25.14 -19.13
N ARG A 152 -16.89 -23.90 -19.36
CA ARG A 152 -15.49 -23.50 -19.12
C ARG A 152 -15.12 -23.57 -17.65
N GLN A 153 -15.97 -23.06 -16.77
CA GLN A 153 -15.74 -23.07 -15.33
C GLN A 153 -15.75 -24.50 -14.75
N GLN A 154 -16.62 -25.38 -15.25
CA GLN A 154 -16.60 -26.80 -14.88
C GLN A 154 -15.27 -27.45 -15.28
N ARG A 155 -14.85 -27.30 -16.55
CA ARG A 155 -13.57 -27.84 -17.02
C ARG A 155 -12.39 -27.28 -16.22
N LEU A 156 -12.41 -26.00 -15.89
CA LEU A 156 -11.36 -25.38 -15.06
C LEU A 156 -11.33 -25.98 -13.64
N SER A 157 -12.50 -26.25 -13.06
CA SER A 157 -12.60 -26.92 -11.76
C SER A 157 -11.99 -28.33 -11.81
N ASP A 158 -12.20 -29.06 -12.90
CA ASP A 158 -11.60 -30.37 -13.13
C ASP A 158 -10.07 -30.27 -13.24
N LEU A 159 -9.54 -29.28 -13.97
CA LEU A 159 -8.10 -29.06 -14.07
C LEU A 159 -7.49 -28.63 -12.73
N ALA A 160 -8.17 -27.78 -11.95
CA ALA A 160 -7.73 -27.42 -10.60
C ALA A 160 -7.66 -28.66 -9.70
N GLN A 161 -8.59 -29.62 -9.83
CA GLN A 161 -8.53 -30.87 -9.09
C GLN A 161 -7.36 -31.76 -9.54
N VAL A 162 -7.00 -31.77 -10.83
CA VAL A 162 -5.78 -32.44 -11.31
C VAL A 162 -4.55 -31.86 -10.63
N VAL A 163 -4.43 -30.53 -10.55
CA VAL A 163 -3.30 -29.85 -9.88
C VAL A 163 -3.22 -30.27 -8.40
N ARG A 164 -4.34 -30.26 -7.67
CA ARG A 164 -4.40 -30.68 -6.27
C ARG A 164 -3.95 -32.14 -6.09
N LYS A 165 -4.48 -33.06 -6.90
CA LYS A 165 -4.11 -34.48 -6.85
C LYS A 165 -2.64 -34.70 -7.17
N LEU A 166 -2.11 -34.04 -8.19
CA LEU A 166 -0.70 -34.17 -8.56
C LEU A 166 0.22 -33.66 -7.44
N ALA A 167 -0.16 -32.57 -6.75
CA ALA A 167 0.59 -32.08 -5.61
C ALA A 167 0.59 -33.09 -4.45
N GLU A 168 -0.56 -33.68 -4.15
CA GLU A 168 -0.70 -34.71 -3.10
C GLU A 168 0.09 -35.98 -3.44
N GLU A 169 -0.10 -36.54 -4.64
CA GLU A 169 0.58 -37.76 -5.12
C GLU A 169 2.10 -37.60 -5.14
N GLY A 170 2.60 -36.41 -5.52
CA GLY A 170 4.02 -36.10 -5.56
C GLY A 170 4.59 -35.54 -4.26
N SER A 171 3.78 -35.38 -3.20
CA SER A 171 4.16 -34.67 -1.96
C SER A 171 4.82 -33.29 -2.22
N LEU A 172 4.26 -32.56 -3.19
CA LEU A 172 4.73 -31.25 -3.62
C LEU A 172 4.08 -30.12 -2.81
N GLY A 173 4.72 -28.95 -2.79
CA GLY A 173 4.06 -27.74 -2.31
C GLY A 173 2.85 -27.39 -3.18
N LEU A 174 1.76 -26.94 -2.55
CA LEU A 174 0.54 -26.51 -3.23
C LEU A 174 0.15 -25.10 -2.76
N ILE A 175 -0.16 -24.22 -3.71
CA ILE A 175 -0.80 -22.92 -3.46
C ILE A 175 -2.17 -22.94 -4.17
N ASP A 176 -3.25 -23.11 -3.39
CA ASP A 176 -4.61 -23.24 -3.92
C ASP A 176 -5.24 -21.86 -4.20
N LEU A 177 -4.71 -21.20 -5.23
CA LEU A 177 -5.17 -19.90 -5.69
C LEU A 177 -6.63 -19.94 -6.15
N ASN A 178 -7.09 -21.05 -6.71
CA ASN A 178 -8.46 -21.23 -7.15
C ASN A 178 -9.43 -21.09 -5.97
N ARG A 179 -9.14 -21.78 -4.87
CA ARG A 179 -9.90 -21.64 -3.62
C ARG A 179 -9.83 -20.23 -3.09
N TYR A 180 -8.65 -19.61 -3.07
CA TYR A 180 -8.49 -18.22 -2.59
C TYR A 180 -9.42 -17.25 -3.33
N PHE A 181 -9.45 -17.29 -4.66
CA PHE A 181 -10.35 -16.42 -5.44
C PHE A 181 -11.82 -16.76 -5.20
N LEU A 182 -12.21 -18.04 -5.12
CA LEU A 182 -13.61 -18.41 -4.88
C LEU A 182 -14.11 -18.03 -3.47
N GLU A 183 -13.23 -18.01 -2.47
CA GLU A 183 -13.56 -17.63 -1.09
C GLU A 183 -13.39 -16.13 -0.82
N ASN A 184 -12.63 -15.41 -1.66
CA ASN A 184 -12.43 -13.97 -1.56
C ASN A 184 -13.18 -13.23 -2.67
N ARG A 185 -14.37 -12.73 -2.32
CA ARG A 185 -15.23 -11.98 -3.24
C ARG A 185 -14.53 -10.81 -3.93
N LEU A 186 -13.70 -10.04 -3.21
CA LEU A 186 -12.96 -8.94 -3.82
C LEU A 186 -12.04 -9.48 -4.93
N ALA A 187 -11.22 -10.49 -4.63
CA ALA A 187 -10.32 -11.06 -5.62
C ALA A 187 -11.09 -11.60 -6.85
N TYR A 188 -12.21 -12.30 -6.62
CA TYR A 188 -13.07 -12.81 -7.70
C TYR A 188 -13.67 -11.70 -8.56
N ASP A 189 -14.22 -10.66 -7.93
CA ASP A 189 -14.81 -9.51 -8.61
C ASP A 189 -13.75 -8.71 -9.39
N HIS A 190 -12.47 -8.89 -9.10
CA HIS A 190 -11.31 -8.24 -9.74
C HIS A 190 -10.57 -9.14 -10.75
N LEU A 191 -11.28 -10.13 -11.31
CA LEU A 191 -10.84 -10.91 -12.48
C LEU A 191 -11.22 -10.19 -13.79
N PHE A 192 -10.35 -9.28 -14.24
CA PHE A 192 -10.43 -8.64 -15.56
C PHE A 192 -10.60 -9.67 -16.68
N GLU A 193 -11.47 -9.34 -17.65
CA GLU A 193 -11.96 -10.22 -18.72
C GLU A 193 -12.60 -11.55 -18.28
N GLY A 194 -12.63 -11.85 -16.98
CA GLY A 194 -13.15 -13.07 -16.42
C GLY A 194 -12.11 -13.97 -15.76
N TRP A 195 -10.80 -13.77 -15.98
CA TRP A 195 -9.78 -14.68 -15.44
C TRP A 195 -8.44 -14.01 -15.09
N LEU A 196 -8.20 -12.78 -15.55
CA LEU A 196 -6.95 -12.04 -15.33
C LEU A 196 -7.04 -11.20 -14.06
N PRO A 197 -6.19 -11.41 -13.05
CA PRO A 197 -6.14 -10.54 -11.87
C PRO A 197 -5.74 -9.11 -12.26
N ASP A 198 -6.61 -8.13 -12.02
CA ASP A 198 -6.29 -6.70 -12.15
C ASP A 198 -5.39 -6.19 -11.01
N GLY A 199 -5.03 -4.91 -10.99
CA GLY A 199 -4.14 -4.33 -9.97
C GLY A 199 -4.55 -4.60 -8.51
N VAL A 200 -5.85 -4.64 -8.22
CA VAL A 200 -6.38 -4.93 -6.87
C VAL A 200 -6.16 -6.41 -6.55
N ALA A 201 -6.55 -7.29 -7.47
CA ALA A 201 -6.39 -8.72 -7.28
C ALA A 201 -4.91 -9.14 -7.23
N GLN A 202 -4.03 -8.51 -8.00
CA GLN A 202 -2.57 -8.74 -7.96
C GLN A 202 -1.99 -8.44 -6.57
N SER A 203 -2.41 -7.33 -5.96
CA SER A 203 -1.97 -6.91 -4.62
C SER A 203 -2.40 -7.91 -3.52
N GLY A 204 -3.67 -8.30 -3.53
CA GLY A 204 -4.18 -9.32 -2.60
C GLY A 204 -3.57 -10.71 -2.83
N MET A 205 -3.44 -11.12 -4.10
CA MET A 205 -2.84 -12.39 -4.51
C MET A 205 -1.40 -12.53 -4.04
N ALA A 206 -0.58 -11.49 -4.18
CA ALA A 206 0.82 -11.53 -3.76
C ALA A 206 0.98 -11.88 -2.27
N SER A 207 0.16 -11.27 -1.42
CA SER A 207 0.18 -11.48 0.03
C SER A 207 -0.29 -12.88 0.43
N PHE A 208 -1.29 -13.41 -0.29
CA PHE A 208 -1.74 -14.79 -0.12
C PHE A 208 -0.64 -15.79 -0.53
N VAL A 209 -0.08 -15.62 -1.72
CA VAL A 209 1.01 -16.47 -2.24
C VAL A 209 2.22 -16.43 -1.29
N ALA A 210 2.58 -15.25 -0.78
CA ALA A 210 3.63 -15.10 0.23
C ALA A 210 3.36 -15.92 1.49
N GLY A 211 2.13 -15.86 2.02
CA GLY A 211 1.76 -16.63 3.21
C GLY A 211 1.86 -18.16 3.03
N GLU A 212 1.60 -18.66 1.83
CA GLU A 212 1.68 -20.08 1.52
C GLU A 212 3.13 -20.53 1.24
N ILE A 213 3.88 -19.77 0.44
CA ILE A 213 5.28 -20.13 0.14
C ILE A 213 6.19 -19.98 1.36
N LEU A 214 5.99 -18.96 2.21
CA LEU A 214 6.76 -18.80 3.46
C LEU A 214 6.54 -19.99 4.40
N GLN A 215 5.32 -20.53 4.44
CA GLN A 215 5.04 -21.75 5.19
C GLN A 215 5.77 -22.96 4.63
N ILE A 216 5.85 -23.10 3.30
CA ILE A 216 6.65 -24.14 2.62
C ILE A 216 8.15 -23.98 2.96
N LEU A 217 8.63 -22.75 3.10
CA LEU A 217 9.99 -22.43 3.53
C LEU A 217 10.22 -22.59 5.04
N GLY A 218 9.20 -22.96 5.82
CA GLY A 218 9.29 -23.17 7.26
C GLY A 218 9.09 -21.91 8.12
N ILE A 219 8.75 -20.77 7.52
CA ILE A 219 8.46 -19.51 8.19
C ILE A 219 6.96 -19.49 8.58
N LYS A 220 6.67 -19.60 9.88
CA LYS A 220 5.29 -19.82 10.39
C LYS A 220 4.64 -18.58 11.00
N ASN A 221 5.41 -17.55 11.32
CA ASN A 221 4.95 -16.34 12.02
C ASN A 221 4.41 -15.26 11.08
N PHE A 222 4.30 -15.50 9.77
CA PHE A 222 3.73 -14.54 8.83
C PHE A 222 2.25 -14.22 9.16
N PRO A 223 1.81 -12.94 9.29
CA PRO A 223 0.44 -12.57 9.70
C PRO A 223 -0.69 -12.89 8.72
N LYS A 224 -0.37 -13.46 7.54
CA LYS A 224 -1.30 -13.86 6.47
C LYS A 224 -2.45 -12.86 6.24
N PRO A 225 -2.15 -11.62 5.78
CA PRO A 225 -3.19 -10.63 5.52
C PRO A 225 -4.07 -11.02 4.32
N THR A 226 -5.36 -10.75 4.43
CA THR A 226 -6.35 -10.90 3.36
C THR A 226 -6.94 -9.53 3.04
N LEU A 227 -6.82 -9.08 1.79
CA LEU A 227 -7.49 -7.88 1.30
C LEU A 227 -8.96 -8.24 1.04
N CYS A 228 -9.85 -7.70 1.86
CA CYS A 228 -11.28 -8.01 1.86
C CYS A 228 -12.11 -7.00 1.06
N ASP A 229 -11.62 -5.76 0.96
CA ASP A 229 -12.26 -4.69 0.20
C ASP A 229 -11.21 -3.67 -0.25
N TYR A 230 -11.41 -3.06 -1.42
CA TYR A 230 -10.60 -1.95 -1.92
C TYR A 230 -11.49 -1.06 -2.80
N ARG A 231 -11.58 0.22 -2.48
CA ARG A 231 -12.50 1.13 -3.15
C ARG A 231 -11.92 2.53 -3.23
N LYS A 232 -12.23 3.23 -4.32
CA LYS A 232 -12.06 4.68 -4.39
C LYS A 232 -13.23 5.33 -3.65
N ILE A 233 -12.93 6.12 -2.62
CA ILE A 233 -13.95 6.80 -1.79
C ILE A 233 -14.07 8.28 -2.08
N TYR A 234 -13.13 8.86 -2.84
CA TYR A 234 -13.20 10.24 -3.28
C TYR A 234 -12.35 10.54 -4.52
N SER A 235 -13.00 11.20 -5.48
CA SER A 235 -12.41 12.01 -6.55
C SER A 235 -13.15 13.34 -6.63
N ASP A 236 -12.48 14.40 -7.09
CA ASP A 236 -13.19 15.65 -7.42
C ASP A 236 -13.87 15.49 -8.78
N ALA A 237 -15.17 15.19 -8.79
CA ALA A 237 -15.94 15.00 -10.02
C ALA A 237 -15.91 16.21 -10.99
N LYS A 238 -15.60 17.43 -10.51
CA LYS A 238 -15.48 18.61 -11.37
C LYS A 238 -14.07 18.79 -11.92
N HIS A 239 -13.06 18.27 -11.23
CA HIS A 239 -11.64 18.40 -11.58
C HIS A 239 -10.87 17.07 -11.49
N PRO A 240 -11.41 15.97 -12.04
CA PRO A 240 -10.92 14.61 -11.78
C PRO A 240 -9.50 14.39 -12.28
N ASP A 241 -9.11 15.08 -13.36
CA ASP A 241 -7.78 14.97 -13.97
C ASP A 241 -6.79 16.04 -13.51
N THR A 242 -7.14 16.87 -12.52
CA THR A 242 -6.23 17.92 -12.04
C THR A 242 -6.16 18.05 -10.52
N LYS A 243 -7.15 17.53 -9.79
CA LYS A 243 -7.22 17.70 -8.33
C LYS A 243 -6.30 16.72 -7.61
N ASN A 244 -5.52 17.25 -6.67
CA ASN A 244 -4.71 16.46 -5.75
C ASN A 244 -5.45 16.33 -4.43
N ASN A 245 -5.73 15.10 -4.00
CA ASN A 245 -6.26 14.78 -2.68
C ASN A 245 -5.23 13.95 -1.89
N ALA A 246 -4.81 14.40 -0.71
CA ALA A 246 -3.67 13.78 -0.02
C ALA A 246 -3.81 13.78 1.51
N ALA A 247 -2.89 13.06 2.16
CA ALA A 247 -2.70 13.00 3.60
C ALA A 247 -3.96 12.63 4.40
N THR A 248 -4.35 11.35 4.33
CA THR A 248 -5.60 10.90 4.97
C THR A 248 -5.48 10.74 6.49
N SER A 249 -6.60 10.95 7.18
CA SER A 249 -6.84 10.47 8.53
C SER A 249 -8.19 9.74 8.58
N LEU A 250 -8.31 8.72 9.42
CA LEU A 250 -9.52 7.92 9.56
C LEU A 250 -9.83 7.73 11.04
N THR A 251 -11.09 7.95 11.40
CA THR A 251 -11.61 7.64 12.74
C THR A 251 -13.04 7.09 12.68
N PHE A 252 -13.46 6.41 13.73
CA PHE A 252 -14.84 5.96 13.90
C PHE A 252 -15.43 6.61 15.14
N PHE A 253 -16.51 7.36 14.95
CA PHE A 253 -17.12 8.17 15.98
C PHE A 253 -18.64 8.15 15.85
N GLY A 254 -19.36 7.93 16.96
CA GLY A 254 -20.82 7.98 16.97
C GLY A 254 -21.49 7.06 15.93
N GLY A 255 -20.93 5.86 15.72
CA GLY A 255 -21.44 4.86 14.79
C GLY A 255 -21.15 5.14 13.31
N ARG A 256 -20.18 6.00 12.98
CA ARG A 256 -19.83 6.40 11.62
C ARG A 256 -18.33 6.48 11.43
N PHE A 257 -17.87 6.16 10.23
CA PHE A 257 -16.53 6.48 9.78
C PHE A 257 -16.44 7.95 9.38
N TYR A 258 -15.30 8.56 9.66
CA TYR A 258 -14.93 9.88 9.19
C TYR A 258 -13.52 9.84 8.59
N VAL A 259 -13.37 10.40 7.39
CA VAL A 259 -12.07 10.53 6.72
C VAL A 259 -11.76 12.00 6.53
N GLY A 260 -10.61 12.44 7.04
CA GLY A 260 -10.07 13.77 6.80
C GLY A 260 -8.94 13.71 5.76
N PHE A 261 -8.86 14.67 4.85
CA PHE A 261 -7.75 14.82 3.90
C PHE A 261 -7.71 16.26 3.37
N ASP A 262 -6.63 16.65 2.70
CA ASP A 262 -6.55 17.92 1.99
C ASP A 262 -6.82 17.74 0.50
N SER A 263 -7.37 18.80 -0.10
CA SER A 263 -7.68 18.82 -1.52
C SER A 263 -7.27 20.15 -2.15
N GLY A 264 -6.41 20.09 -3.15
CA GLY A 264 -5.79 21.25 -3.79
C GLY A 264 -5.60 21.11 -5.30
N PRO A 265 -5.22 22.19 -6.00
CA PRO A 265 -5.00 22.17 -7.46
C PRO A 265 -3.66 21.55 -7.88
N ARG A 266 -2.79 21.22 -6.92
CA ARG A 266 -1.45 20.64 -7.10
C ARG A 266 -1.04 19.91 -5.82
N HIS A 267 0.12 19.28 -5.80
CA HIS A 267 0.63 18.53 -4.65
C HIS A 267 0.77 19.38 -3.36
N ALA A 268 1.20 20.64 -3.46
CA ALA A 268 1.25 21.57 -2.33
C ALA A 268 1.15 23.03 -2.80
N GLY A 269 0.60 23.91 -1.97
CA GLY A 269 0.57 25.35 -2.22
C GLY A 269 -0.75 26.03 -1.80
N PRO A 270 -0.92 27.32 -2.12
CA PRO A 270 -2.20 27.99 -1.94
C PRO A 270 -3.34 27.27 -2.68
N GLY A 271 -4.53 27.27 -2.08
CA GLY A 271 -5.75 26.70 -2.64
C GLY A 271 -6.14 25.33 -2.09
N HIS A 272 -5.39 24.76 -1.15
CA HIS A 272 -5.82 23.54 -0.47
C HIS A 272 -6.91 23.84 0.57
N ARG A 273 -7.79 22.86 0.76
CA ARG A 273 -8.85 22.86 1.77
C ARG A 273 -8.88 21.52 2.50
N GLY A 274 -9.09 21.54 3.81
CA GLY A 274 -9.34 20.33 4.59
C GLY A 274 -10.75 19.82 4.33
N ILE A 275 -10.89 18.63 3.76
CA ILE A 275 -12.16 17.96 3.53
C ILE A 275 -12.38 16.91 4.61
N VAL A 276 -13.62 16.81 5.09
CA VAL A 276 -14.08 15.70 5.93
C VAL A 276 -15.20 14.96 5.22
N LEU A 277 -15.04 13.66 5.02
CA LEU A 277 -16.09 12.74 4.58
C LEU A 277 -16.65 11.97 5.76
N LYS A 278 -17.87 11.46 5.61
CA LYS A 278 -18.48 10.51 6.54
C LYS A 278 -19.12 9.34 5.82
N SER A 279 -19.18 8.20 6.50
CA SER A 279 -19.91 7.02 6.03
C SER A 279 -20.49 6.23 7.22
N VAL A 280 -21.66 5.63 7.02
CA VAL A 280 -22.30 4.74 8.02
C VAL A 280 -21.85 3.28 7.86
N ASP A 281 -21.51 2.88 6.64
CA ASP A 281 -21.25 1.49 6.25
C ASP A 281 -19.81 1.29 5.76
N GLY A 282 -19.05 2.37 5.56
CA GLY A 282 -17.73 2.37 4.93
C GLY A 282 -17.80 2.14 3.41
N ILE A 283 -19.00 2.11 2.84
CA ILE A 283 -19.26 1.82 1.43
C ILE A 283 -19.71 3.10 0.72
N SER A 284 -20.73 3.75 1.27
CA SER A 284 -21.34 4.96 0.74
C SER A 284 -20.77 6.17 1.48
N TRP A 285 -20.09 7.05 0.75
CA TRP A 285 -19.41 8.20 1.32
C TRP A 285 -20.08 9.51 0.92
N GLN A 286 -20.13 10.45 1.85
CA GLN A 286 -20.65 11.79 1.61
C GLN A 286 -19.77 12.84 2.28
N LYS A 287 -19.70 14.02 1.68
CA LYS A 287 -18.99 15.17 2.26
C LYS A 287 -19.70 15.60 3.54
N GLU A 288 -18.99 15.59 4.66
CA GLU A 288 -19.44 16.13 5.95
C GLU A 288 -19.12 17.62 6.05
N ALA A 289 -17.90 18.03 5.71
CA ALA A 289 -17.50 19.43 5.81
C ALA A 289 -16.32 19.77 4.89
N VAL A 290 -16.17 21.06 4.62
CA VAL A 290 -14.93 21.69 4.18
C VAL A 290 -14.50 22.62 5.30
N LEU A 291 -13.31 22.42 5.85
CA LEU A 291 -12.77 23.21 6.94
C LEU A 291 -12.03 24.41 6.35
N GLU A 292 -12.45 25.60 6.78
CA GLU A 292 -11.92 26.87 6.29
C GLU A 292 -11.48 27.74 7.46
N ILE A 293 -10.49 28.59 7.20
CA ILE A 293 -9.95 29.55 8.14
C ILE A 293 -9.91 30.89 7.41
N SER A 294 -10.55 31.91 7.99
CA SER A 294 -10.53 33.25 7.44
C SER A 294 -9.09 33.73 7.25
N ASP A 295 -8.83 34.36 6.10
CA ASP A 295 -7.53 34.94 5.72
C ASP A 295 -6.39 33.92 5.54
N VAL A 296 -6.71 32.63 5.38
CA VAL A 296 -5.74 31.57 5.09
C VAL A 296 -6.10 30.87 3.78
N GLU A 297 -5.15 30.83 2.86
CA GLU A 297 -5.36 30.26 1.51
C GLU A 297 -5.06 28.75 1.42
N ASP A 298 -4.41 28.19 2.44
CA ASP A 298 -3.94 26.80 2.50
C ASP A 298 -4.32 26.16 3.83
N VAL A 299 -5.36 25.31 3.79
CA VAL A 299 -5.77 24.49 4.93
C VAL A 299 -5.48 23.04 4.59
N GLY A 300 -4.49 22.45 5.25
CA GLY A 300 -4.06 21.08 5.06
C GLY A 300 -5.02 20.06 5.69
N SER A 301 -4.53 18.83 5.74
CA SER A 301 -5.33 17.67 6.13
C SER A 301 -5.76 17.72 7.61
N PRO A 302 -7.05 17.54 7.93
CA PRO A 302 -7.49 17.44 9.30
C PRO A 302 -7.22 16.04 9.88
N TYR A 303 -6.35 15.96 10.88
CA TYR A 303 -6.17 14.74 11.67
C TYR A 303 -7.28 14.61 12.71
N LEU A 304 -8.11 13.58 12.57
CA LEU A 304 -9.33 13.39 13.34
C LEU A 304 -9.11 12.53 14.60
N ILE A 305 -9.72 12.91 15.73
CA ILE A 305 -9.69 12.15 16.99
C ILE A 305 -10.95 12.39 17.82
N GLU A 306 -11.37 11.36 18.56
CA GLU A 306 -12.37 11.51 19.62
C GLU A 306 -11.74 12.03 20.93
N VAL A 307 -12.33 13.11 21.47
CA VAL A 307 -11.96 13.72 22.75
C VAL A 307 -13.19 13.78 23.65
N ASP A 308 -13.25 12.88 24.62
CA ASP A 308 -14.31 12.78 25.63
C ASP A 308 -15.73 12.82 25.03
N GLY A 309 -15.98 11.94 24.05
CA GLY A 309 -17.28 11.84 23.37
C GLY A 309 -17.56 12.94 22.34
N ARG A 310 -16.56 13.75 21.99
CA ARG A 310 -16.64 14.80 20.94
C ARG A 310 -15.63 14.50 19.84
N LEU A 311 -15.93 14.91 18.60
CA LEU A 311 -15.02 14.72 17.47
C LEU A 311 -14.26 16.01 17.19
N PHE A 312 -12.93 15.91 17.14
CA PHE A 312 -12.03 17.00 16.80
C PHE A 312 -11.28 16.70 15.51
N GLY A 313 -10.90 17.76 14.79
CA GLY A 313 -9.98 17.72 13.66
C GLY A 313 -8.92 18.80 13.80
N TYR A 314 -7.66 18.46 13.50
CA TYR A 314 -6.54 19.42 13.54
C TYR A 314 -5.93 19.54 12.16
N ALA A 315 -6.04 20.73 11.56
CA ALA A 315 -5.51 21.02 10.24
C ALA A 315 -4.36 22.02 10.34
N THR A 316 -3.26 21.72 9.66
CA THR A 316 -2.12 22.63 9.58
C THR A 316 -2.27 23.57 8.40
N THR A 317 -1.94 24.83 8.61
CA THR A 317 -1.92 25.86 7.58
C THR A 317 -0.50 26.30 7.30
N THR A 318 -0.19 26.57 6.04
CA THR A 318 1.10 27.16 5.64
C THR A 318 0.91 28.60 5.22
N VAL A 319 1.78 29.49 5.71
CA VAL A 319 1.81 30.92 5.38
C VAL A 319 3.20 31.29 4.84
N GLY A 320 3.25 32.24 3.91
CA GLY A 320 4.51 32.76 3.35
C GLY A 320 4.96 32.08 2.06
N PHE A 321 4.03 31.53 1.26
CA PHE A 321 4.36 31.00 -0.07
C PHE A 321 5.07 32.08 -0.91
N GLY A 322 6.28 31.76 -1.40
CA GLY A 322 7.11 32.67 -2.20
C GLY A 322 8.04 33.60 -1.41
N THR A 323 7.95 33.68 -0.08
CA THR A 323 8.89 34.43 0.78
C THR A 323 9.39 33.55 1.93
N PRO A 324 10.45 32.74 1.70
CA PRO A 324 11.02 31.90 2.74
C PRO A 324 11.48 32.72 3.97
N PRO A 325 11.37 32.18 5.20
CA PRO A 325 10.92 30.84 5.53
C PRO A 325 9.38 30.71 5.57
N LEU A 326 8.87 29.55 5.15
CA LEU A 326 7.47 29.17 5.38
C LEU A 326 7.18 29.14 6.88
N ARG A 327 5.96 29.52 7.26
CA ARG A 327 5.47 29.46 8.63
C ARG A 327 4.28 28.54 8.73
N TYR A 328 4.25 27.73 9.78
CA TYR A 328 3.18 26.78 10.04
C TYR A 328 2.35 27.21 11.25
N MET A 329 1.07 26.88 11.20
CA MET A 329 0.16 27.00 12.34
C MET A 329 -0.87 25.89 12.26
N THR A 330 -1.00 25.09 13.31
CA THR A 330 -2.12 24.13 13.42
C THR A 330 -3.32 24.81 14.08
N TYR A 331 -4.48 24.61 13.48
CA TYR A 331 -5.79 24.99 14.01
C TYR A 331 -6.61 23.74 14.32
N GLY A 332 -7.38 23.80 15.39
CA GLY A 332 -8.33 22.77 15.77
C GLY A 332 -9.77 23.18 15.43
N PHE A 333 -10.60 22.18 15.18
CA PHE A 333 -12.03 22.30 14.91
C PHE A 333 -12.78 21.25 15.75
N GLU A 334 -13.85 21.65 16.43
CA GLU A 334 -14.75 20.73 17.13
C GLU A 334 -16.02 20.52 16.31
N ARG A 335 -16.45 19.28 16.13
CA ARG A 335 -17.72 18.96 15.51
C ARG A 335 -18.88 19.25 16.46
N LEU A 336 -19.75 20.18 16.08
CA LEU A 336 -20.93 20.59 16.85
C LEU A 336 -22.21 19.82 16.46
N GLY A 337 -22.19 19.13 15.32
CA GLY A 337 -23.31 18.35 14.81
C GLY A 337 -23.12 17.95 13.35
N PRO A 338 -24.12 17.31 12.71
CA PRO A 338 -24.09 16.99 11.29
C PRO A 338 -23.78 18.22 10.42
N GLY A 339 -22.69 18.16 9.66
CA GLY A 339 -22.23 19.24 8.79
C GLY A 339 -21.81 20.54 9.50
N ARG A 340 -21.73 20.54 10.83
CA ARG A 340 -21.47 21.74 11.64
C ARG A 340 -20.22 21.55 12.47
N TRP A 341 -19.25 22.44 12.25
CA TRP A 341 -17.99 22.51 12.99
C TRP A 341 -17.85 23.88 13.64
N SER A 342 -17.06 23.97 14.70
CA SER A 342 -16.75 25.21 15.39
C SER A 342 -15.96 26.17 14.48
N GLN A 343 -15.89 27.43 14.88
CA GLN A 343 -14.83 28.31 14.39
C GLN A 343 -13.46 27.71 14.74
N PRO A 344 -12.42 27.93 13.91
CA PRO A 344 -11.09 27.40 14.18
C PRO A 344 -10.49 28.02 15.43
N PHE A 345 -9.82 27.22 16.25
CA PHE A 345 -9.04 27.70 17.39
C PHE A 345 -7.56 27.37 17.20
N LYS A 346 -6.67 28.31 17.56
CA LYS A 346 -5.22 28.14 17.41
C LYS A 346 -4.70 27.08 18.37
N CYS A 347 -3.87 26.15 17.87
CA CYS A 347 -3.23 25.12 18.68
C CYS A 347 -1.75 25.44 18.93
N ALA A 348 -0.93 25.45 17.88
CA ALA A 348 0.52 25.67 18.00
C ALA A 348 1.15 26.06 16.64
N PRO A 349 2.29 26.80 16.63
CA PRO A 349 2.98 27.24 15.41
C PRO A 349 3.84 26.14 14.78
N CYS A 350 3.31 24.92 14.65
CA CYS A 350 4.02 23.75 14.14
C CYS A 350 3.07 22.93 13.27
N VAL A 351 3.55 21.81 12.74
CA VAL A 351 2.70 20.80 12.09
C VAL A 351 2.31 19.74 13.12
N PHE A 352 1.02 19.45 13.22
CA PHE A 352 0.52 18.27 13.96
C PHE A 352 0.50 17.05 13.05
N TRP A 353 0.88 15.90 13.61
CA TRP A 353 0.55 14.60 13.03
C TRP A 353 -0.71 14.02 13.71
N HIS A 354 -0.82 12.70 13.83
CA HIS A 354 -1.96 12.03 14.46
C HIS A 354 -1.96 12.18 16.00
N PRO A 355 -2.99 12.80 16.60
CA PRO A 355 -3.13 12.81 18.04
C PRO A 355 -3.55 11.43 18.57
N ARG A 356 -3.21 11.13 19.83
CA ARG A 356 -3.58 9.90 20.54
C ARG A 356 -4.05 10.21 21.96
N LYS A 357 -4.93 9.37 22.51
CA LYS A 357 -5.23 9.38 23.95
C LYS A 357 -4.10 8.66 24.69
N TRP A 358 -3.56 9.28 25.73
CA TRP A 358 -2.56 8.70 26.61
C TRP A 358 -2.88 9.05 28.06
N ARG A 359 -3.21 8.04 28.87
CA ARG A 359 -3.70 8.21 30.25
C ARG A 359 -4.95 9.11 30.29
N ASN A 360 -4.92 10.16 31.12
CA ASN A 360 -6.00 11.14 31.29
C ASN A 360 -5.87 12.38 30.38
N GLN A 361 -5.05 12.31 29.33
CA GLN A 361 -4.80 13.42 28.42
C GLN A 361 -4.68 12.93 26.97
N TYR A 362 -4.54 13.89 26.07
CA TYR A 362 -4.29 13.70 24.65
C TYR A 362 -2.88 14.15 24.34
N VAL A 363 -2.20 13.44 23.44
CA VAL A 363 -0.82 13.74 23.04
C VAL A 363 -0.70 13.74 21.52
N VAL A 364 0.24 14.53 21.00
CA VAL A 364 0.50 14.61 19.56
C VAL A 364 1.99 14.87 19.32
N ALA A 365 2.55 14.17 18.34
CA ALA A 365 3.89 14.47 17.86
C ALA A 365 3.82 15.58 16.80
N THR A 366 4.80 16.48 16.85
CA THR A 366 4.79 17.72 16.06
C THR A 366 6.16 18.02 15.50
N TYR A 367 6.22 18.69 14.36
CA TYR A 367 7.46 19.08 13.69
C TYR A 367 7.34 20.46 13.03
N ALA A 368 8.40 20.92 12.37
CA ALA A 368 8.46 22.22 11.68
C ALA A 368 8.21 23.43 12.60
N TRP A 369 8.80 23.38 13.79
CA TRP A 369 8.82 24.52 14.73
C TRP A 369 9.66 25.69 14.18
N PRO A 370 9.29 26.96 14.48
CA PRO A 370 10.08 28.12 14.11
C PRO A 370 11.49 28.09 14.72
N GLU A 371 11.58 27.59 15.95
CA GLU A 371 12.83 27.33 16.66
C GLU A 371 13.45 25.97 16.25
N LYS A 372 14.79 25.93 16.17
CA LYS A 372 15.56 24.76 15.75
C LYS A 372 16.13 23.95 16.93
N GLU A 373 15.34 23.81 18.00
CA GLU A 373 15.77 23.11 19.22
C GLU A 373 15.60 21.60 19.15
N ALA A 374 14.56 21.13 18.45
CA ALA A 374 14.24 19.72 18.27
C ALA A 374 13.58 19.53 16.90
N ALA A 375 13.78 18.36 16.30
CA ALA A 375 13.12 18.01 15.05
C ALA A 375 11.64 17.66 15.31
N VAL A 376 11.40 16.89 16.37
CA VAL A 376 10.07 16.44 16.76
C VAL A 376 9.82 16.72 18.24
N LYS A 377 8.72 17.40 18.57
CA LYS A 377 8.27 17.68 19.94
C LYS A 377 6.98 16.92 20.26
N LEU A 378 6.83 16.45 21.49
CA LEU A 378 5.59 15.89 22.02
C LEU A 378 4.79 17.00 22.71
N LEU A 379 3.55 17.22 22.26
CA LEU A 379 2.60 18.10 22.94
C LEU A 379 1.56 17.26 23.68
N SER A 380 1.04 17.83 24.77
CA SER A 380 -0.06 17.25 25.55
C SER A 380 -1.19 18.25 25.75
N SER A 381 -2.43 17.76 25.81
CA SER A 381 -3.62 18.54 26.08
C SER A 381 -4.59 17.77 26.98
N PRO A 382 -5.14 18.38 28.04
CA PRO A 382 -6.15 17.74 28.88
C PRO A 382 -7.53 17.69 28.23
N ASP A 383 -7.80 18.56 27.24
CA ASP A 383 -9.15 18.83 26.72
C ASP A 383 -9.25 18.80 25.18
N GLY A 384 -8.13 18.54 24.49
CA GLY A 384 -8.02 18.59 23.03
C GLY A 384 -7.95 20.01 22.46
N ARG A 385 -7.94 21.05 23.28
CA ARG A 385 -7.91 22.46 22.83
C ARG A 385 -6.62 23.15 23.23
N SER A 386 -6.25 23.01 24.49
CA SER A 386 -5.10 23.69 25.07
C SER A 386 -3.90 22.76 25.03
N TRP A 387 -2.93 23.04 24.16
CA TRP A 387 -1.75 22.20 23.98
C TRP A 387 -0.51 22.82 24.65
N LYS A 388 0.32 21.98 25.28
CA LYS A 388 1.59 22.37 25.90
C LYS A 388 2.68 21.39 25.50
N VAL A 389 3.90 21.89 25.29
CA VAL A 389 5.07 21.04 25.06
C VAL A 389 5.33 20.21 26.31
N LEU A 390 5.42 18.89 26.15
CA LEU A 390 5.71 17.94 27.23
C LEU A 390 7.18 17.49 27.20
N SER A 391 7.71 17.18 26.02
CA SER A 391 9.11 16.76 25.82
C SER A 391 9.55 16.92 24.37
N ASN A 392 10.86 16.78 24.12
CA ASN A 392 11.43 16.66 22.78
C ASN A 392 11.59 15.16 22.46
N ILE A 393 11.02 14.69 21.35
CA ILE A 393 11.11 13.28 20.93
C ILE A 393 12.43 13.04 20.20
N LEU A 394 12.72 13.87 19.19
CA LEU A 394 13.91 13.74 18.35
C LEU A 394 14.72 15.04 18.32
N PRO A 395 16.06 14.96 18.44
CA PRO A 395 16.97 16.08 18.24
C PRO A 395 16.88 16.68 16.83
N TYR A 396 17.19 17.96 16.66
CA TYR A 396 17.04 18.68 15.38
C TYR A 396 17.87 18.06 14.24
N GLU A 397 19.08 17.58 14.54
CA GLU A 397 20.02 16.97 13.60
C GLU A 397 19.52 15.69 12.94
N THR A 398 18.56 15.00 13.56
CA THR A 398 17.92 13.80 12.98
C THR A 398 17.15 14.12 11.70
N GLY A 399 16.70 15.38 11.54
CA GLY A 399 15.79 15.78 10.48
C GLY A 399 14.41 15.13 10.57
N GLY A 400 13.98 14.72 11.78
CA GLY A 400 12.69 14.10 12.02
C GLY A 400 11.49 14.97 11.62
N THR A 401 10.46 14.35 11.04
CA THR A 401 9.22 15.02 10.59
C THR A 401 7.98 14.20 10.96
N GLU A 402 7.27 13.63 9.97
CA GLU A 402 6.05 12.85 10.14
C GLU A 402 6.26 11.73 11.17
N THR A 403 5.61 11.85 12.32
CA THR A 403 5.83 10.97 13.48
C THR A 403 4.50 10.54 14.07
N ASP A 404 4.23 9.23 14.04
CA ASP A 404 3.05 8.68 14.71
C ASP A 404 3.36 8.16 16.10
N LEU A 405 2.36 8.27 16.98
CA LEU A 405 2.45 7.84 18.36
C LEU A 405 1.71 6.52 18.55
N PHE A 406 2.31 5.62 19.31
CA PHE A 406 1.70 4.36 19.70
C PHE A 406 1.65 4.24 21.22
N VAL A 407 0.48 3.91 21.75
CA VAL A 407 0.24 3.76 23.19
C VAL A 407 -0.12 2.31 23.48
N GLN A 408 0.67 1.67 24.35
CA GLN A 408 0.41 0.30 24.80
C GLN A 408 0.78 0.14 26.27
N ASN A 409 -0.17 -0.28 27.10
CA ASN A 409 0.04 -0.49 28.54
C ASN A 409 0.71 0.73 29.21
N ASP A 410 0.19 1.93 28.93
CA ASP A 410 0.73 3.25 29.34
C ASP A 410 2.14 3.60 28.86
N LYS A 411 2.82 2.71 28.15
CA LYS A 411 4.06 3.04 27.43
C LYS A 411 3.72 3.84 26.18
N LEU A 412 4.51 4.88 25.95
CA LEU A 412 4.38 5.74 24.77
C LEU A 412 5.60 5.52 23.88
N MET A 413 5.34 5.21 22.62
CA MET A 413 6.35 5.06 21.57
C MET A 413 6.06 6.04 20.44
N ALA A 414 7.10 6.41 19.70
CA ALA A 414 7.02 7.27 18.54
C ALA A 414 7.74 6.61 17.36
N PHE A 415 7.11 6.64 16.19
CA PHE A 415 7.66 6.11 14.94
C PHE A 415 7.79 7.27 13.98
N SER A 416 9.02 7.66 13.67
CA SER A 416 9.33 8.91 13.01
C SER A 416 10.00 8.68 11.66
N ARG A 417 9.48 9.33 10.62
CA ARG A 417 10.29 9.62 9.45
C ARG A 417 11.47 10.49 9.90
N ALA A 418 12.68 10.13 9.47
CA ALA A 418 13.87 10.94 9.69
C ALA A 418 14.55 11.27 8.37
N GLY A 419 15.44 12.27 8.40
CA GLY A 419 16.18 12.72 7.24
C GLY A 419 17.60 12.19 7.18
N LYS A 420 18.45 12.86 6.38
CA LYS A 420 19.86 12.49 6.15
C LYS A 420 20.69 12.27 7.42
N GLY A 421 20.40 12.98 8.51
CA GLY A 421 21.08 12.79 9.79
C GLY A 421 20.91 11.39 10.39
N SER A 422 19.91 10.64 9.90
CA SER A 422 19.59 9.27 10.31
C SER A 422 19.61 8.31 9.12
N ASN A 423 20.37 8.64 8.06
CA ASN A 423 20.41 7.86 6.82
C ASN A 423 19.01 7.66 6.18
N ASP A 424 18.08 8.59 6.43
CA ASP A 424 16.66 8.52 6.02
C ASP A 424 15.88 7.31 6.58
N GLU A 425 16.46 6.56 7.51
CA GLU A 425 15.83 5.40 8.15
C GLU A 425 14.77 5.87 9.16
N MET A 426 13.66 5.14 9.26
CA MET A 426 12.63 5.42 10.26
C MET A 426 13.22 5.17 11.65
N LEU A 427 12.94 6.09 12.58
CA LEU A 427 13.37 5.98 13.98
C LEU A 427 12.21 5.50 14.84
N ILE A 428 12.52 4.63 15.80
CA ILE A 428 11.58 4.18 16.83
C ILE A 428 12.08 4.71 18.18
N SER A 429 11.27 5.52 18.84
CA SER A 429 11.60 6.14 20.12
C SER A 429 10.67 5.64 21.21
N THR A 430 11.19 5.26 22.37
CA THR A 430 10.42 4.83 23.55
C THR A 430 10.56 5.86 24.66
N TYR A 431 9.44 6.33 25.20
CA TYR A 431 9.43 7.34 26.25
C TYR A 431 9.69 6.74 27.63
N ILE A 432 10.56 7.38 28.41
CA ILE A 432 10.91 7.05 29.80
C ILE A 432 10.40 8.18 30.70
N PRO A 433 9.20 8.02 31.30
CA PRO A 433 8.55 9.10 32.04
C PRO A 433 9.33 9.60 33.27
N SER A 434 10.04 8.71 33.96
CA SER A 434 10.81 9.06 35.17
C SER A 434 11.96 10.04 34.91
N GLU A 435 12.43 10.10 33.67
CA GLU A 435 13.57 10.93 33.25
C GLU A 435 13.16 12.01 32.24
N ASN A 436 11.89 12.04 31.84
CA ASN A 436 11.38 12.87 30.75
C ASN A 436 12.25 12.80 29.48
N ARG A 437 12.69 11.58 29.12
CA ARG A 437 13.64 11.29 28.04
C ARG A 437 13.09 10.24 27.08
N TRP A 438 13.60 10.24 25.86
CA TRP A 438 13.34 9.20 24.87
C TRP A 438 14.59 8.37 24.58
N GLU A 439 14.40 7.06 24.42
CA GLU A 439 15.41 6.15 23.87
C GLU A 439 15.07 5.85 22.42
N THR A 440 16.00 6.12 21.51
CA THR A 440 15.77 6.05 20.07
C THR A 440 16.68 5.02 19.43
N VAL A 441 16.10 4.20 18.55
CA VAL A 441 16.81 3.23 17.72
C VAL A 441 16.38 3.40 16.27
N SER A 442 17.28 3.05 15.33
CA SER A 442 16.89 2.93 13.92
C SER A 442 16.07 1.66 13.71
N SER A 443 15.07 1.74 12.83
CA SER A 443 14.34 0.58 12.34
C SER A 443 15.12 -0.22 11.28
N GLY A 444 16.26 0.32 10.82
CA GLY A 444 17.07 -0.23 9.75
C GLY A 444 16.40 -0.21 8.37
N ARG A 445 15.37 0.63 8.20
CA ARG A 445 14.61 0.74 6.95
C ARG A 445 14.07 2.14 6.71
N ILE A 446 14.02 2.56 5.45
CA ILE A 446 13.35 3.81 5.05
C ILE A 446 11.84 3.57 4.96
N ILE A 447 11.10 4.09 5.96
CA ILE A 447 9.64 4.19 5.92
C ILE A 447 9.24 5.64 6.17
N GLN A 448 8.44 6.20 5.28
CA GLN A 448 7.93 7.57 5.36
C GLN A 448 6.45 7.56 5.75
N ALA A 449 5.98 8.67 6.33
CA ALA A 449 4.60 8.87 6.78
C ALA A 449 4.02 7.67 7.57
N PRO A 450 4.69 7.24 8.66
CA PRO A 450 4.27 6.08 9.43
C PRO A 450 2.90 6.29 10.07
N TYR A 451 2.11 5.21 10.10
CA TYR A 451 0.91 5.05 10.94
C TYR A 451 0.97 3.70 11.65
N VAL A 452 0.93 3.71 12.97
CA VAL A 452 1.16 2.54 13.81
C VAL A 452 -0.16 2.11 14.45
N PHE A 453 -0.43 0.81 14.44
CA PHE A 453 -1.64 0.24 15.02
C PHE A 453 -1.38 -1.14 15.60
N LYS A 454 -2.27 -1.59 16.48
CA LYS A 454 -2.21 -2.94 17.06
C LYS A 454 -3.07 -3.89 16.23
N ALA A 455 -2.57 -5.07 15.89
CA ALA A 455 -3.38 -6.15 15.35
C ALA A 455 -3.11 -7.47 16.07
N GLY A 456 -4.11 -7.99 16.78
CA GLY A 456 -3.85 -9.06 17.76
C GLY A 456 -2.81 -8.57 18.76
N GLU A 457 -1.78 -9.36 19.07
CA GLU A 457 -0.66 -8.92 19.93
C GLU A 457 0.50 -8.25 19.18
N ARG A 458 0.35 -8.05 17.87
CA ARG A 458 1.42 -7.51 17.01
C ARG A 458 1.32 -5.99 16.89
N ILE A 459 2.47 -5.34 16.82
CA ILE A 459 2.59 -3.95 16.40
C ILE A 459 2.69 -3.95 14.88
N MET A 460 1.75 -3.26 14.25
CA MET A 460 1.66 -3.11 12.82
C MET A 460 2.00 -1.67 12.44
N LEU A 461 2.51 -1.51 11.22
CA LEU A 461 2.85 -0.22 10.66
C LEU A 461 2.30 -0.16 9.23
N SER A 462 1.68 0.94 8.88
CA SER A 462 1.44 1.34 7.51
C SER A 462 2.35 2.52 7.18
N GLY A 463 2.88 2.58 5.97
CA GLY A 463 3.74 3.69 5.58
C GLY A 463 4.15 3.63 4.11
N ARG A 464 4.72 4.74 3.64
CA ARG A 464 5.30 4.82 2.31
C ARG A 464 6.69 4.22 2.32
N TYR A 465 6.94 3.31 1.41
CA TYR A 465 8.26 2.74 1.19
C TYR A 465 8.56 2.69 -0.31
N CYS A 466 9.78 2.30 -0.65
CA CYS A 466 10.22 2.17 -2.03
C CYS A 466 10.27 0.69 -2.43
N SER A 467 9.79 0.36 -3.63
CA SER A 467 9.89 -1.00 -4.17
C SER A 467 11.33 -1.42 -4.51
N GLN A 468 12.27 -0.46 -4.59
CA GLN A 468 13.70 -0.72 -4.69
C GLN A 468 14.38 -0.78 -3.32
N SER A 469 15.65 -1.22 -3.26
CA SER A 469 16.42 -1.24 -2.02
C SER A 469 16.62 0.16 -1.44
N ASP A 470 16.83 0.27 -0.13
CA ASP A 470 17.07 1.56 0.54
C ASP A 470 18.30 2.31 -0.02
N GLU A 471 19.33 1.59 -0.47
CA GLU A 471 20.48 2.18 -1.15
C GLU A 471 20.09 2.78 -2.50
N ARG A 472 19.36 2.02 -3.32
CA ARG A 472 18.86 2.50 -4.61
C ARG A 472 17.90 3.67 -4.42
N PHE A 473 17.02 3.62 -3.43
CA PHE A 473 16.13 4.71 -3.09
C PHE A 473 16.89 6.00 -2.78
N ARG A 474 17.95 5.96 -1.96
CA ARG A 474 18.77 7.15 -1.67
C ARG A 474 19.48 7.69 -2.90
N GLU A 475 19.92 6.81 -3.80
CA GLU A 475 20.50 7.21 -5.10
C GLU A 475 19.46 7.96 -5.94
N LEU A 476 18.30 7.33 -6.15
CA LEU A 476 17.19 7.88 -6.92
C LEU A 476 16.62 9.18 -6.32
N GLN A 477 16.57 9.27 -4.99
CA GLN A 477 16.11 10.47 -4.28
C GLN A 477 17.04 11.67 -4.52
N LYS A 478 18.35 11.46 -4.71
CA LYS A 478 19.27 12.56 -5.08
C LYS A 478 18.94 13.11 -6.46
N ASP A 479 18.66 12.24 -7.42
CA ASP A 479 18.29 12.64 -8.77
C ASP A 479 16.93 13.32 -8.79
N TRP A 480 15.95 12.79 -8.04
CA TRP A 480 14.68 13.45 -7.81
C TRP A 480 14.84 14.88 -7.27
N ASN A 481 15.65 15.07 -6.22
CA ASN A 481 15.86 16.39 -5.63
C ASN A 481 16.50 17.37 -6.62
N LYS A 482 17.46 16.92 -7.42
CA LYS A 482 18.06 17.73 -8.50
C LYS A 482 17.04 18.06 -9.59
N PHE A 483 16.23 17.08 -10.00
CA PHE A 483 15.22 17.26 -11.03
C PHE A 483 14.11 18.22 -10.59
N ASN A 484 13.67 18.13 -9.34
CA ASN A 484 12.54 18.90 -8.82
C ASN A 484 12.93 20.32 -8.36
N SER A 485 14.16 20.52 -7.89
CA SER A 485 14.55 21.79 -7.25
C SER A 485 15.94 22.29 -7.62
N GLY A 486 16.63 21.63 -8.55
CA GLY A 486 17.92 22.06 -9.06
C GLY A 486 17.83 23.19 -10.09
N THR A 487 18.99 23.74 -10.42
CA THR A 487 19.19 24.67 -11.54
C THR A 487 18.90 24.00 -12.89
N ALA A 488 18.66 24.80 -13.94
CA ALA A 488 18.43 24.25 -15.29
C ALA A 488 19.56 23.33 -15.77
N THR A 489 20.81 23.62 -15.39
CA THR A 489 21.98 22.77 -15.70
C THR A 489 21.95 21.45 -14.94
N GLU A 490 21.56 21.45 -13.67
CA GLU A 490 21.43 20.22 -12.87
C GLU A 490 20.28 19.35 -13.38
N VAL A 491 19.13 19.97 -13.70
CA VAL A 491 17.98 19.26 -14.27
C VAL A 491 18.35 18.57 -15.59
N ALA A 492 19.10 19.24 -16.47
CA ALA A 492 19.52 18.68 -17.75
C ALA A 492 20.50 17.48 -17.63
N GLN A 493 21.09 17.26 -16.45
CA GLN A 493 21.98 16.12 -16.18
C GLN A 493 21.24 14.90 -15.62
N VAL A 494 19.99 15.06 -15.20
CA VAL A 494 19.18 13.97 -14.64
C VAL A 494 18.47 13.24 -15.77
N ASP A 495 18.66 11.92 -15.82
CA ASP A 495 17.88 11.04 -16.70
C ASP A 495 16.43 10.95 -16.17
N PRO A 496 15.41 11.39 -16.94
CA PRO A 496 14.02 11.32 -16.52
C PRO A 496 13.54 9.89 -16.21
N ALA A 497 14.14 8.86 -16.83
CA ALA A 497 13.79 7.47 -16.52
C ALA A 497 14.11 7.09 -15.07
N ARG A 498 15.16 7.68 -14.47
CA ARG A 498 15.51 7.47 -13.06
C ARG A 498 14.56 8.21 -12.12
N VAL A 499 14.03 9.35 -12.56
CA VAL A 499 12.97 10.07 -11.83
C VAL A 499 11.67 9.27 -11.87
N GLU A 500 11.34 8.70 -13.03
CA GLU A 500 10.22 7.79 -13.16
C GLU A 500 10.39 6.56 -12.28
N GLU A 501 11.58 5.95 -12.24
CA GLU A 501 11.89 4.82 -11.36
C GLU A 501 11.68 5.16 -9.88
N PHE A 502 12.15 6.34 -9.44
CA PHE A 502 11.93 6.84 -8.08
C PHE A 502 10.44 6.96 -7.76
N HIS A 503 9.72 7.71 -8.59
CA HIS A 503 8.35 8.10 -8.32
C HIS A 503 7.42 6.89 -8.49
N HIS A 504 7.57 6.12 -9.56
CA HIS A 504 6.85 4.87 -9.75
C HIS A 504 7.30 3.77 -8.79
N GLY A 505 8.37 3.95 -8.01
CA GLY A 505 8.82 3.03 -6.98
C GLY A 505 8.13 3.22 -5.64
N LEU A 506 7.56 4.38 -5.34
CA LEU A 506 6.93 4.62 -4.04
C LEU A 506 5.60 3.86 -3.92
N ARG A 507 5.37 3.24 -2.76
CA ARG A 507 4.23 2.36 -2.47
C ARG A 507 3.74 2.53 -1.05
N THR A 508 2.46 2.28 -0.83
CA THR A 508 1.86 2.09 0.49
C THR A 508 2.05 0.62 0.94
N GLY A 509 2.93 0.40 1.91
CA GLY A 509 3.17 -0.92 2.49
C GLY A 509 2.49 -1.09 3.85
N ILE A 510 2.07 -2.32 4.15
CA ILE A 510 1.67 -2.78 5.48
C ILE A 510 2.77 -3.71 6.01
N PHE A 511 3.22 -3.43 7.22
CA PHE A 511 4.35 -4.08 7.87
C PHE A 511 3.94 -4.61 9.23
N VAL A 512 4.57 -5.71 9.64
CA VAL A 512 4.65 -6.09 11.05
C VAL A 512 5.99 -5.61 11.60
N ILE A 513 5.99 -5.09 12.83
CA ILE A 513 7.23 -4.76 13.54
C ILE A 513 7.69 -5.98 14.33
N GLU A 514 8.87 -6.49 14.01
CA GLU A 514 9.56 -7.52 14.79
C GLU A 514 10.82 -6.91 15.40
N ASP A 515 10.88 -6.91 16.74
CA ASP A 515 11.85 -6.16 17.55
C ASP A 515 11.80 -4.66 17.24
N THR A 516 12.57 -4.22 16.24
CA THR A 516 12.63 -2.84 15.74
C THR A 516 12.51 -2.76 14.21
N ARG A 517 12.47 -3.90 13.51
CA ARG A 517 12.50 -3.95 12.04
C ARG A 517 11.10 -4.10 11.45
N PRO A 518 10.67 -3.22 10.55
CA PRO A 518 9.45 -3.41 9.76
C PRO A 518 9.66 -4.47 8.68
N ARG A 519 8.87 -5.53 8.71
CA ARG A 519 8.80 -6.57 7.65
C ARG A 519 7.51 -6.43 6.85
N LEU A 520 7.63 -6.30 5.53
CA LEU A 520 6.48 -6.13 4.63
C LEU A 520 5.62 -7.39 4.63
N ILE A 521 4.30 -7.23 4.69
CA ILE A 521 3.35 -8.35 4.62
C ILE A 521 2.31 -8.18 3.52
N MET A 522 2.10 -6.95 3.08
CA MET A 522 1.16 -6.59 2.01
C MET A 522 1.57 -5.24 1.43
N GLU A 523 1.42 -5.08 0.13
CA GLU A 523 1.47 -3.80 -0.59
C GLU A 523 0.05 -3.47 -1.04
N LEU A 524 -0.43 -2.26 -0.72
CA LEU A 524 -1.71 -1.78 -1.25
C LEU A 524 -1.51 -1.26 -2.67
N LEU A 525 -2.55 -1.35 -3.51
CA LEU A 525 -2.52 -0.83 -4.87
C LEU A 525 -2.25 0.68 -4.82
N SER A 526 -1.03 1.06 -5.13
CA SER A 526 -0.57 2.43 -4.98
C SER A 526 0.65 2.68 -5.87
N ALA A 527 0.90 3.95 -6.19
CA ALA A 527 2.15 4.39 -6.80
C ALA A 527 2.41 5.87 -6.56
N GLY A 528 3.70 6.22 -6.49
CA GLY A 528 4.30 7.54 -6.19
C GLY A 528 3.70 8.24 -5.00
N ASP A 529 3.21 9.48 -5.14
CA ASP A 529 2.72 10.17 -3.95
C ASP A 529 1.49 9.43 -3.39
N SER A 530 1.68 8.80 -2.24
CA SER A 530 0.78 7.79 -1.70
C SER A 530 0.99 7.57 -0.20
N SER A 531 0.20 6.69 0.43
CA SER A 531 0.22 6.40 1.87
C SER A 531 -0.44 7.51 2.71
N TYR A 532 0.21 7.96 3.79
CA TYR A 532 -0.36 8.83 4.82
C TYR A 532 -1.69 8.27 5.28
N THR A 533 -1.63 7.04 5.77
CA THR A 533 -2.84 6.25 6.00
C THR A 533 -3.51 6.63 7.30
N GLY A 534 -4.83 6.45 7.37
CA GLY A 534 -5.56 6.36 8.64
C GLY A 534 -6.05 4.93 8.85
N VAL A 535 -5.94 4.39 10.08
CA VAL A 535 -6.37 3.02 10.38
C VAL A 535 -7.35 2.98 11.53
N VAL A 536 -8.45 2.25 11.35
CA VAL A 536 -9.43 1.93 12.40
C VAL A 536 -9.73 0.44 12.38
N GLN A 537 -9.72 -0.19 13.56
CA GLN A 537 -10.26 -1.54 13.71
C GLN A 537 -11.80 -1.48 13.71
N TYR A 538 -12.43 -2.26 12.83
CA TYR A 538 -13.89 -2.38 12.75
C TYR A 538 -14.26 -3.86 12.68
N GLY A 539 -14.83 -4.38 13.77
CA GLY A 539 -15.08 -5.81 13.92
C GLY A 539 -13.75 -6.60 13.91
N ASN A 540 -13.64 -7.57 13.00
CA ASN A 540 -12.44 -8.38 12.80
C ASN A 540 -11.55 -7.86 11.64
N GLU A 541 -11.84 -6.69 11.10
CA GLU A 541 -11.12 -6.08 9.99
C GLU A 541 -10.47 -4.76 10.42
N TYR A 542 -9.46 -4.36 9.67
CA TYR A 542 -8.80 -3.07 9.77
C TYR A 542 -9.14 -2.28 8.52
N VAL A 543 -9.85 -1.18 8.72
CA VAL A 543 -10.18 -0.22 7.68
C VAL A 543 -9.00 0.74 7.57
N VAL A 544 -8.44 0.85 6.37
CA VAL A 544 -7.27 1.68 6.08
C VAL A 544 -7.68 2.68 5.01
N SER A 545 -7.63 3.98 5.31
CA SER A 545 -7.67 5.02 4.28
C SER A 545 -6.26 5.27 3.78
N ASP A 546 -6.12 5.56 2.49
CA ASP A 546 -4.88 6.03 1.88
C ASP A 546 -5.20 6.89 0.67
N TYR A 547 -4.17 7.49 0.07
CA TYR A 547 -4.32 8.16 -1.21
C TYR A 547 -3.29 7.62 -2.21
N SER A 548 -3.59 7.78 -3.49
CA SER A 548 -2.64 7.38 -4.53
C SER A 548 -2.89 8.05 -5.88
N MET A 549 -1.80 8.24 -6.61
CA MET A 549 -1.75 8.68 -8.01
C MET A 549 -1.75 7.52 -9.02
N HIS A 550 -1.88 6.24 -8.61
CA HIS A 550 -1.59 5.09 -9.48
C HIS A 550 -2.34 5.10 -10.83
N GLU A 551 -3.58 5.59 -10.85
CA GLU A 551 -4.41 5.72 -12.07
C GLU A 551 -3.99 6.86 -13.00
N TYR A 552 -3.11 7.77 -12.58
CA TYR A 552 -2.88 9.04 -13.28
C TYR A 552 -1.46 9.28 -13.76
N TYR A 553 -0.59 8.28 -13.65
CA TYR A 553 0.82 8.45 -14.00
C TYR A 553 1.06 8.70 -15.49
N PRO A 554 1.56 9.88 -15.87
CA PRO A 554 2.13 10.10 -17.18
C PRO A 554 3.59 9.65 -17.18
N GLU A 555 4.15 9.58 -18.38
CA GLU A 555 5.60 9.57 -18.57
C GLU A 555 6.20 10.88 -18.02
N ILE A 556 7.26 10.79 -17.22
CA ILE A 556 7.91 11.97 -16.61
C ILE A 556 9.07 12.40 -17.51
N LYS A 557 8.98 13.61 -18.10
CA LYS A 557 10.04 14.17 -18.97
C LYS A 557 10.63 15.47 -18.45
N ARG A 558 9.82 16.27 -17.76
CA ARG A 558 10.15 17.63 -17.32
C ARG A 558 9.74 17.82 -15.85
N PRO A 559 10.39 18.76 -15.15
CA PRO A 559 9.97 19.13 -13.80
C PRO A 559 8.49 19.53 -13.77
N GLY A 560 7.75 18.94 -12.83
CA GLY A 560 6.30 19.16 -12.68
C GLY A 560 5.40 18.14 -13.38
N ASP A 561 5.91 17.31 -14.31
CA ASP A 561 5.10 16.27 -14.97
C ASP A 561 4.52 15.24 -13.97
N TRP A 562 5.16 15.08 -12.81
CA TRP A 562 4.72 14.22 -11.71
C TRP A 562 3.49 14.77 -10.95
N ASN A 563 3.17 16.06 -11.09
CA ASN A 563 2.08 16.72 -10.38
C ASN A 563 0.73 16.31 -11.00
N THR A 564 0.30 15.12 -10.62
CA THR A 564 -0.83 14.40 -11.19
C THR A 564 -1.95 14.28 -10.17
N PRO A 565 -3.17 13.98 -10.60
CA PRO A 565 -4.28 13.75 -9.68
C PRO A 565 -3.99 12.67 -8.66
N CYS A 566 -4.55 12.86 -7.48
CA CYS A 566 -4.57 11.87 -6.42
C CYS A 566 -6.01 11.65 -5.98
N ASP A 567 -6.38 10.40 -5.76
CA ASP A 567 -7.67 10.04 -5.19
C ASP A 567 -7.51 9.41 -3.81
N ILE A 568 -8.61 9.40 -3.05
CA ILE A 568 -8.66 8.77 -1.74
C ILE A 568 -9.26 7.37 -1.89
N TYR A 569 -8.55 6.39 -1.34
CA TYR A 569 -8.92 4.99 -1.35
C TYR A 569 -9.18 4.49 0.07
N LEU A 570 -9.91 3.38 0.16
CA LEU A 570 -10.20 2.69 1.40
C LEU A 570 -10.02 1.19 1.18
N SER A 571 -9.16 0.60 2.00
CA SER A 571 -8.93 -0.85 2.06
C SER A 571 -9.57 -1.43 3.32
N ARG A 572 -10.05 -2.67 3.24
CA ARG A 572 -10.34 -3.50 4.42
C ARG A 572 -9.44 -4.70 4.44
N ILE A 573 -8.71 -4.88 5.53
CA ILE A 573 -7.72 -5.94 5.67
C ILE A 573 -8.07 -6.79 6.88
N ARG A 574 -8.01 -8.10 6.71
CA ARG A 574 -8.11 -9.07 7.80
C ARG A 574 -6.79 -9.78 7.98
N PHE A 575 -6.31 -9.87 9.21
CA PHE A 575 -5.12 -10.66 9.55
C PHE A 575 -5.56 -12.01 10.13
N LYS A 576 -4.94 -13.10 9.66
CA LYS A 576 -5.14 -14.45 10.22
C LYS A 576 -3.87 -14.87 10.96
N GLY A 577 -3.92 -14.94 12.29
CA GLY A 577 -2.81 -15.44 13.12
C GLY A 577 -2.36 -14.45 14.19
#